data_AF-A0A9D1H5H8-F1
#
_entry.id   AF-A0A9D1H5H8-F1
#
_cell.length_a   1.000
_cell.length_b   1.000
_cell.length_c   1.000
_cell.angle_alpha   90.00
_cell.angle_beta   90.00
_cell.angle_gamma   90.00
#
_symmetry.space_group_name_H-M   'P 1'
#
loop_
_entity.id
_entity.type
_entity.pdbx_description
1 polymer ?
#
loop_
_entity_poly.entity_id
_entity_poly.type
_entity_poly.pdbx_seq_one_letter_code
_entity_poly.pdbx_strand_id
1 'polypeptide(L)'
;MSVLKWAVLSVCSLIPALLMTGCSPEGYQDGSYRAEASDYDQYGWKDYVQLTVSDGKVTEIEFDAVHEQDSTKKSEDLEYQQEYREAGLGTDPADYSTKLEDSYLESQKSSTVDSVSGATISTGRFKQLTKALEERMEKGETGTITVTLE
;
A
#
# COMPACT_ATOMS: atom_id res chain seq x y z
N MET A 1 -45.19 49.93 -4.83
CA MET A 1 -45.02 48.53 -4.39
C MET A 1 -44.52 47.78 -5.60
N SER A 2 -43.30 47.25 -5.72
CA SER A 2 -42.31 46.87 -4.73
C SER A 2 -40.94 46.77 -5.42
N VAL A 3 -39.96 47.45 -4.82
CA VAL A 3 -38.51 47.12 -4.67
C VAL A 3 -37.70 46.45 -5.81
N LEU A 4 -36.75 47.24 -6.32
CA LEU A 4 -35.39 46.85 -6.72
C LEU A 4 -34.77 45.87 -5.70
N LYS A 5 -34.10 44.81 -6.20
CA LYS A 5 -33.20 43.99 -5.38
C LYS A 5 -31.90 43.71 -6.15
N TRP A 6 -30.82 43.83 -5.41
CA TRP A 6 -29.45 44.07 -5.84
C TRP A 6 -28.73 42.92 -6.55
N ALA A 7 -27.72 43.35 -7.29
CA ALA A 7 -26.52 42.63 -7.67
C ALA A 7 -26.00 41.70 -6.56
N VAL A 8 -25.64 40.48 -6.95
CA VAL A 8 -24.55 39.73 -6.33
C VAL A 8 -23.66 39.25 -7.47
N LEU A 9 -22.56 39.98 -7.70
CA LEU A 9 -21.42 39.47 -8.44
C LEU A 9 -20.89 38.26 -7.66
N SER A 10 -21.13 37.05 -8.16
CA SER A 10 -20.39 35.89 -7.72
C SER A 10 -19.05 35.90 -8.44
N VAL A 11 -18.01 36.22 -7.69
CA VAL A 11 -16.61 36.13 -8.09
C VAL A 11 -16.32 34.66 -8.43
N CYS A 12 -16.19 34.37 -9.72
CA CYS A 12 -15.52 33.16 -10.19
C CYS A 12 -14.05 33.33 -9.84
N SER A 13 -13.71 32.99 -8.59
CA SER A 13 -12.34 32.89 -8.12
C SER A 13 -11.68 31.80 -8.96
N LEU A 14 -10.96 32.22 -9.99
CA LEU A 14 -9.97 31.40 -10.68
C LEU A 14 -8.99 30.96 -9.60
N ILE A 15 -9.19 29.75 -9.09
CA ILE A 15 -8.12 29.00 -8.43
C ILE A 15 -7.04 28.89 -9.50
N PRO A 16 -5.84 29.47 -9.31
CA PRO A 16 -4.74 29.06 -10.15
C PRO A 16 -4.59 27.57 -9.86
N ALA A 17 -4.90 26.74 -10.85
CA ALA A 17 -4.40 25.39 -10.87
C ALA A 17 -2.88 25.56 -10.78
N LEU A 18 -2.36 25.39 -9.55
CA LEU A 18 -0.97 25.13 -9.32
C LEU A 18 -0.74 23.80 -10.04
N LEU A 19 -0.41 23.91 -11.32
CA LEU A 19 0.39 22.93 -12.01
C LEU A 19 1.68 22.91 -11.21
N MET A 20 1.69 22.12 -10.14
CA MET A 20 2.90 21.68 -9.49
C MET A 20 3.62 20.85 -10.53
N THR A 21 4.33 21.57 -11.37
CA THR A 21 5.30 21.06 -12.30
C THR A 21 6.50 20.73 -11.42
N GLY A 22 6.38 19.62 -10.69
CA GLY A 22 7.51 18.95 -10.05
C GLY A 22 8.34 18.33 -11.17
N CYS A 23 9.48 18.97 -11.41
CA CYS A 23 10.36 18.74 -12.54
C CYS A 23 11.29 17.55 -12.27
N SER A 24 11.32 16.61 -13.22
CA SER A 24 12.29 15.52 -13.44
C SER A 24 12.13 14.21 -12.63
N PRO A 25 12.08 13.04 -13.30
CA PRO A 25 11.97 11.74 -12.65
C PRO A 25 13.35 11.26 -12.18
N GLU A 26 13.84 11.80 -11.07
CA GLU A 26 14.80 11.05 -10.26
C GLU A 26 14.00 10.20 -9.27
N GLY A 27 13.68 8.96 -9.68
CA GLY A 27 12.93 8.01 -8.86
C GLY A 27 11.53 7.69 -9.40
N TYR A 28 10.66 7.23 -8.50
CA TYR A 28 9.30 6.80 -8.82
C TYR A 28 8.36 8.00 -9.04
N GLN A 29 7.24 7.80 -9.74
CA GLN A 29 6.22 8.84 -9.87
C GLN A 29 5.43 8.96 -8.56
N ASP A 30 5.25 10.18 -8.08
CA ASP A 30 4.50 10.46 -6.87
C ASP A 30 3.04 9.98 -6.97
N GLY A 31 2.49 9.50 -5.86
CA GLY A 31 1.11 9.01 -5.80
C GLY A 31 0.91 7.86 -4.82
N SER A 32 -0.34 7.39 -4.74
CA SER A 32 -0.72 6.22 -3.95
C SER A 32 -0.95 5.02 -4.85
N TYR A 33 -0.35 3.89 -4.46
CA TYR A 33 -0.38 2.65 -5.23
C TYR A 33 -0.78 1.49 -4.33
N ARG A 34 -1.55 0.56 -4.88
CA ARG A 34 -2.02 -0.62 -4.14
C ARG A 34 -1.96 -1.86 -5.03
N ALA A 35 -1.46 -2.96 -4.48
CA ALA A 35 -1.51 -4.28 -5.08
C ALA A 35 -2.21 -5.23 -4.13
N GLU A 36 -3.10 -6.06 -4.64
CA GLU A 36 -3.76 -7.12 -3.85
C GLU A 36 -3.70 -8.45 -4.58
N ALA A 37 -3.69 -9.55 -3.81
CA ALA A 37 -3.77 -10.89 -4.36
C ALA A 37 -5.07 -11.08 -5.15
N SER A 38 -5.04 -11.89 -6.21
CA SER A 38 -6.23 -12.20 -7.01
C SER A 38 -7.29 -12.99 -6.25
N ASP A 39 -6.85 -13.84 -5.34
CA ASP A 39 -7.68 -14.80 -4.65
C ASP A 39 -7.36 -14.77 -3.15
N TYR A 40 -8.35 -15.15 -2.35
CA TYR A 40 -8.11 -15.50 -0.96
C TYR A 40 -7.32 -16.81 -0.88
N ASP A 41 -6.41 -16.91 0.08
CA ASP A 41 -5.71 -18.17 0.34
C ASP A 41 -6.65 -19.22 0.96
N GLN A 42 -6.13 -20.43 1.18
CA GLN A 42 -6.90 -21.54 1.75
C GLN A 42 -7.42 -21.28 3.18
N TYR A 43 -6.95 -20.22 3.83
CA TYR A 43 -7.35 -19.79 5.17
C TYR A 43 -8.24 -18.55 5.13
N GLY A 44 -8.68 -18.11 3.94
CA GLY A 44 -9.59 -16.98 3.78
C GLY A 44 -8.92 -15.62 3.83
N TRP A 45 -7.59 -15.52 3.65
CA TRP A 45 -6.86 -14.25 3.69
C TRP A 45 -6.45 -13.77 2.30
N LYS A 46 -6.66 -12.47 2.02
CA LYS A 46 -6.21 -11.82 0.79
C LYS A 46 -5.12 -10.79 1.10
N ASP A 47 -3.89 -11.11 0.73
CA ASP A 47 -2.71 -10.26 0.94
C ASP A 47 -2.80 -8.98 0.09
N TYR A 48 -2.34 -7.86 0.63
CA TYR A 48 -2.21 -6.60 -0.10
C TYR A 48 -0.99 -5.81 0.36
N VAL A 49 -0.47 -4.98 -0.54
CA VAL A 49 0.47 -3.91 -0.23
C VAL A 49 -0.12 -2.59 -0.69
N GLN A 50 -0.07 -1.58 0.17
CA GLN A 50 -0.40 -0.20 -0.18
C GLN A 50 0.80 0.68 0.14
N LEU A 51 1.15 1.61 -0.75
CA LEU A 51 2.26 2.52 -0.54
C LEU A 51 1.99 3.92 -1.07
N THR A 52 2.76 4.88 -0.56
CA THR A 52 2.77 6.28 -0.99
C THR A 52 4.16 6.64 -1.49
N VAL A 53 4.24 7.22 -2.68
CA VAL A 53 5.46 7.84 -3.25
C VAL A 53 5.35 9.34 -3.11
N SER A 54 6.38 9.97 -2.55
CA SER A 54 6.58 11.42 -2.52
C SER A 54 8.04 11.76 -2.82
N ASP A 55 8.27 12.80 -3.60
CA ASP A 55 9.61 13.24 -3.99
C ASP A 55 10.47 12.10 -4.59
N GLY A 56 9.84 11.23 -5.39
CA GLY A 56 10.55 10.14 -6.07
C GLY A 56 10.84 8.90 -5.23
N LYS A 57 10.41 8.86 -3.96
CA LYS A 57 10.68 7.76 -3.01
C LYS A 57 9.42 7.25 -2.34
N VAL A 58 9.42 5.98 -1.97
CA VAL A 58 8.36 5.41 -1.13
C VAL A 58 8.56 5.91 0.30
N THR A 59 7.56 6.64 0.82
CA THR A 59 7.57 7.25 2.16
C THR A 59 6.72 6.49 3.17
N GLU A 60 5.73 5.75 2.69
CA GLU A 60 4.82 4.95 3.51
C GLU A 60 4.54 3.65 2.77
N ILE A 61 4.44 2.55 3.53
CA ILE A 61 4.06 1.25 3.02
C ILE A 61 3.29 0.50 4.12
N GLU A 62 2.27 -0.25 3.72
CA GLU A 62 1.48 -1.13 4.56
C GLU A 62 1.38 -2.48 3.84
N PHE A 63 1.74 -3.56 4.54
CA PHE A 63 1.59 -4.93 4.10
C PHE A 63 0.72 -5.71 5.09
N ASP A 64 -0.43 -6.18 4.63
CA ASP A 64 -1.32 -6.98 5.47
C ASP A 64 -2.16 -7.93 4.60
N ALA A 65 -3.08 -8.65 5.24
CA ALA A 65 -4.11 -9.43 4.58
C ALA A 65 -5.47 -9.14 5.19
N VAL A 66 -6.52 -9.08 4.37
CA VAL A 66 -7.90 -8.98 4.85
C VAL A 66 -8.58 -10.33 4.80
N HIS A 67 -9.35 -10.66 5.83
CA HIS A 67 -10.15 -11.88 5.87
C HIS A 67 -11.43 -11.77 5.03
N GLU A 68 -11.86 -12.85 4.39
CA GLU A 68 -13.00 -12.86 3.45
C GLU A 68 -14.34 -12.53 4.11
N GLN A 69 -14.52 -12.84 5.39
CA GLN A 69 -15.82 -12.80 6.05
C GLN A 69 -16.15 -11.42 6.63
N ASP A 70 -15.17 -10.77 7.24
CA ASP A 70 -15.34 -9.58 8.07
C ASP A 70 -14.37 -8.45 7.72
N SER A 71 -13.46 -8.67 6.76
CA SER A 71 -12.40 -7.73 6.38
C SER A 71 -11.47 -7.35 7.52
N THR A 72 -11.41 -8.15 8.58
CA THR A 72 -10.42 -7.99 9.66
C THR A 72 -9.02 -8.14 9.07
N LYS A 73 -8.08 -7.33 9.55
CA LYS A 73 -6.67 -7.42 9.16
C LYS A 73 -5.98 -8.55 9.89
N LYS A 74 -5.13 -9.31 9.19
CA LYS A 74 -4.40 -10.44 9.78
C LYS A 74 -3.47 -9.99 10.90
N SER A 75 -2.86 -8.81 10.77
CA SER A 75 -2.04 -8.20 11.83
C SER A 75 -2.84 -7.80 13.08
N GLU A 76 -4.16 -7.64 12.97
CA GLU A 76 -5.04 -7.23 14.08
C GLU A 76 -5.79 -8.42 14.69
N ASP A 77 -5.76 -9.58 14.04
CA ASP A 77 -6.37 -10.82 14.52
C ASP A 77 -5.53 -11.45 15.64
N LEU A 78 -5.98 -11.29 16.88
CA LEU A 78 -5.28 -11.79 18.07
C LEU A 78 -5.30 -13.32 18.19
N GLU A 79 -6.33 -13.99 17.68
CA GLU A 79 -6.43 -15.45 17.68
C GLU A 79 -5.41 -16.02 16.69
N TYR A 80 -5.36 -15.47 15.48
CA TYR A 80 -4.41 -15.90 14.46
C TYR A 80 -2.94 -15.61 14.85
N GLN A 81 -2.67 -14.47 15.49
CA GLN A 81 -1.36 -14.19 16.07
C GLN A 81 -0.98 -15.20 17.16
N GLN A 82 -1.95 -15.67 17.95
CA GLN A 82 -1.70 -16.68 18.97
C GLN A 82 -1.35 -18.03 18.35
N GLU A 83 -2.02 -18.44 17.27
CA GLU A 83 -1.68 -19.65 16.51
C GLU A 83 -0.24 -19.63 15.99
N TYR A 84 0.22 -18.48 15.47
CA TYR A 84 1.61 -18.29 15.04
C TYR A 84 2.62 -18.49 16.17
N ARG A 85 2.31 -17.94 17.36
CA ARG A 85 3.14 -18.10 18.56
C ARG A 85 3.18 -19.55 19.03
N GLU A 86 2.04 -20.24 19.05
CA GLU A 86 1.94 -21.64 19.47
C GLU A 86 2.61 -22.60 18.48
N ALA A 87 2.60 -22.27 17.19
CA ALA A 87 3.33 -23.00 16.16
C ALA A 87 4.86 -22.84 16.28
N GLY A 88 5.35 -21.95 17.14
CA GLY A 88 6.78 -21.76 17.40
C GLY A 88 7.54 -21.15 16.22
N LEU A 89 6.87 -20.35 15.39
CA LEU A 89 7.45 -19.74 14.19
C LEU A 89 8.43 -18.59 14.50
N GLY A 90 8.40 -18.05 15.72
CA GLY A 90 9.29 -16.98 16.17
C GLY A 90 8.94 -15.59 15.61
N THR A 91 7.78 -15.46 14.98
CA THR A 91 7.18 -14.23 14.46
C THR A 91 5.66 -14.38 14.46
N ASP A 92 4.94 -13.31 14.16
CA ASP A 92 3.50 -13.28 13.95
C ASP A 92 3.16 -12.24 12.85
N PRO A 93 1.90 -12.16 12.37
CA PRO A 93 1.53 -11.22 11.32
C PRO A 93 1.83 -9.76 11.56
N ALA A 94 1.68 -9.27 12.79
CA ALA A 94 2.05 -7.89 13.07
C ALA A 94 3.57 -7.71 12.99
N ASP A 95 4.34 -8.64 13.55
CA ASP A 95 5.80 -8.57 13.59
C ASP A 95 6.45 -8.72 12.20
N TYR A 96 6.04 -9.70 11.38
CA TYR A 96 6.66 -9.87 10.05
C TYR A 96 6.28 -8.73 9.10
N SER A 97 5.06 -8.17 9.21
CA SER A 97 4.63 -7.09 8.32
C SER A 97 5.48 -5.85 8.55
N THR A 98 5.61 -5.41 9.80
CA THR A 98 6.48 -4.26 10.15
C THR A 98 7.92 -4.47 9.71
N LYS A 99 8.50 -5.66 9.90
CA LYS A 99 9.89 -5.93 9.47
C LYS A 99 10.08 -5.85 7.96
N LEU A 100 9.10 -6.33 7.18
CA LEU A 100 9.17 -6.29 5.72
C LEU A 100 8.96 -4.86 5.20
N GLU A 101 8.04 -4.12 5.80
CA GLU A 101 7.79 -2.70 5.54
C GLU A 101 9.05 -1.86 5.79
N ASP A 102 9.67 -1.99 6.97
CA ASP A 102 10.90 -1.29 7.33
C ASP A 102 12.04 -1.62 6.36
N SER A 103 12.25 -2.91 6.07
CA SER A 103 13.28 -3.36 5.13
C SER A 103 13.05 -2.82 3.71
N TYR A 104 11.79 -2.69 3.29
CA TYR A 104 11.46 -2.07 2.00
C TYR A 104 11.69 -0.55 2.04
N LEU A 105 11.30 0.15 3.11
CA LEU A 105 11.52 1.59 3.24
C LEU A 105 13.02 1.95 3.23
N GLU A 106 13.86 1.11 3.84
CA GLU A 106 15.31 1.28 3.81
C GLU A 106 15.91 1.00 2.43
N SER A 107 15.46 -0.08 1.78
CA SER A 107 16.06 -0.54 0.52
C SER A 107 15.47 0.09 -0.74
N GLN A 108 14.24 0.59 -0.67
CA GLN A 108 13.43 1.12 -1.77
C GLN A 108 13.24 0.14 -2.95
N LYS A 109 13.55 -1.15 -2.73
CA LYS A 109 13.52 -2.21 -3.75
C LYS A 109 13.09 -3.56 -3.18
N SER A 110 12.09 -4.17 -3.79
CA SER A 110 11.52 -5.48 -3.46
C SER A 110 12.58 -6.60 -3.44
N SER A 111 13.49 -6.59 -4.42
CA SER A 111 14.53 -7.63 -4.58
C SER A 111 15.52 -7.71 -3.41
N THR A 112 15.68 -6.62 -2.65
CA THR A 112 16.65 -6.48 -1.56
C THR A 112 16.03 -6.55 -0.18
N VAL A 113 14.70 -6.70 -0.09
CA VAL A 113 14.01 -6.90 1.19
C VAL A 113 14.52 -8.15 1.89
N ASP A 114 14.79 -8.03 3.18
CA ASP A 114 15.26 -9.12 4.02
C ASP A 114 14.15 -10.16 4.25
N SER A 115 14.57 -11.41 4.43
CA SER A 115 13.61 -12.46 4.77
C SER A 115 13.36 -12.50 6.27
N VAL A 116 12.11 -12.68 6.66
CA VAL A 116 11.74 -12.87 8.06
C VAL A 116 11.64 -14.36 8.36
N SER A 117 12.46 -14.85 9.30
CA SER A 117 12.39 -16.23 9.78
C SER A 117 10.99 -16.57 10.28
N GLY A 118 10.43 -17.71 9.87
CA GLY A 118 9.06 -18.10 10.19
C GLY A 118 7.98 -17.51 9.27
N ALA A 119 8.33 -16.57 8.38
CA ALA A 119 7.40 -15.91 7.46
C ALA A 119 7.90 -15.94 6.00
N THR A 120 8.50 -17.04 5.56
CA THR A 120 9.05 -17.18 4.20
C THR A 120 8.01 -17.00 3.10
N ILE A 121 6.81 -17.58 3.26
CA ILE A 121 5.71 -17.44 2.29
C ILE A 121 5.28 -15.96 2.22
N SER A 122 5.03 -15.33 3.37
CA SER A 122 4.63 -13.92 3.45
C SER A 122 5.70 -13.00 2.85
N THR A 123 6.98 -13.27 3.10
CA THR A 123 8.11 -12.55 2.49
C THR A 123 8.07 -12.67 0.96
N GLY A 124 7.85 -13.87 0.42
CA GLY A 124 7.76 -14.09 -1.02
C GLY A 124 6.60 -13.33 -1.66
N ARG A 125 5.42 -13.37 -1.02
CA ARG A 125 4.22 -12.66 -1.48
C ARG A 125 4.40 -11.14 -1.42
N PHE A 126 4.97 -10.62 -0.34
CA PHE A 126 5.33 -9.20 -0.23
C PHE A 126 6.23 -8.74 -1.38
N LYS A 127 7.28 -9.52 -1.71
CA LYS A 127 8.17 -9.23 -2.84
C LYS A 127 7.45 -9.25 -4.19
N GLN A 128 6.52 -10.19 -4.40
CA GLN A 128 5.73 -10.25 -5.64
C GLN A 128 4.83 -9.02 -5.78
N LEU A 129 4.10 -8.66 -4.72
CA LEU A 129 3.20 -7.49 -4.70
C LEU A 129 3.96 -6.18 -4.90
N THR A 130 5.04 -5.97 -4.14
CA THR A 130 5.87 -4.77 -4.27
C THR A 130 6.54 -4.68 -5.64
N LYS A 131 7.04 -5.79 -6.21
CA LYS A 131 7.58 -5.79 -7.57
C LYS A 131 6.55 -5.31 -8.61
N ALA A 132 5.30 -5.76 -8.50
CA ALA A 132 4.24 -5.28 -9.39
C ALA A 132 3.96 -3.78 -9.19
N LEU A 133 4.08 -3.27 -7.96
CA LEU A 133 3.96 -1.85 -7.66
C LEU A 133 5.11 -1.02 -8.22
N GLU A 134 6.35 -1.51 -8.16
CA GLU A 134 7.53 -0.83 -8.72
C GLU A 134 7.36 -0.51 -10.21
N GLU A 135 6.87 -1.46 -11.00
CA GLU A 135 6.60 -1.25 -12.43
C GLU A 135 5.52 -0.18 -12.69
N ARG A 136 4.54 -0.06 -11.79
CA ARG A 136 3.47 0.94 -11.88
C ARG A 136 3.95 2.31 -11.42
N MET A 137 4.74 2.36 -10.35
CA MET A 137 5.37 3.56 -9.84
C MET A 137 6.30 4.19 -10.87
N GLU A 138 7.03 3.39 -11.66
CA GLU A 138 7.85 3.90 -12.78
C GLU A 138 7.00 4.58 -13.87
N LYS A 139 5.77 4.11 -14.07
CA LYS A 139 4.85 4.58 -15.12
C LYS A 139 3.85 5.63 -14.61
N GLY A 140 3.75 5.86 -13.31
CA GLY A 140 2.72 6.73 -12.71
C GLY A 140 1.31 6.14 -12.75
N GLU A 141 1.19 4.82 -12.83
CA GLU A 141 -0.10 4.14 -12.88
C GLU A 141 -0.65 3.94 -11.45
N THR A 142 -1.25 4.99 -10.90
CA THR A 142 -1.83 4.97 -9.55
C THR A 142 -3.05 4.04 -9.43
N GLY A 143 -3.54 3.83 -8.21
CA GLY A 143 -4.70 2.99 -7.93
C GLY A 143 -4.35 1.54 -7.60
N THR A 144 -5.31 0.62 -7.77
CA THR A 144 -5.19 -0.79 -7.37
C THR A 144 -4.91 -1.69 -8.56
N ILE A 145 -3.93 -2.60 -8.42
CA ILE A 145 -3.70 -3.73 -9.32
C ILE A 145 -3.96 -5.04 -8.59
N THR A 146 -4.45 -6.03 -9.32
CA THR A 146 -4.60 -7.40 -8.82
C THR A 146 -3.44 -8.25 -9.33
N VAL A 147 -2.83 -9.04 -8.44
CA VAL A 147 -1.65 -9.87 -8.72
C VAL A 147 -1.96 -11.32 -8.38
N THR A 148 -1.73 -12.23 -9.33
CA THR A 148 -1.78 -13.67 -9.05
C THR A 148 -0.48 -14.06 -8.36
N LEU A 149 -0.59 -14.56 -7.13
CA LEU A 149 0.55 -14.96 -6.31
C LEU A 149 0.86 -16.45 -6.50
N GLU A 150 2.16 -16.75 -6.60
CA GLU A 150 2.67 -18.14 -6.59
C GLU A 150 2.84 -18.73 -5.19
#